data_AF-D2BCI9-F1
#
_entry.id   AF-D2BCI9-F1
#
_cell.length_a   1.000
_cell.length_b   1.000
_cell.length_c   1.000
_cell.angle_alpha   90.00
_cell.angle_beta   90.00
_cell.angle_gamma   90.00
#
_symmetry.space_group_name_H-M   'P 1'
#
loop_
_entity.id
_entity.type
_entity.pdbx_description
1 polymer ?
#
loop_
_entity_poly.entity_id
_entity_poly.type
_entity_poly.pdbx_seq_one_letter_code
_entity_poly.pdbx_strand_id
1 'polypeptide(L)'
;MSYVESGQVPEDGNSTSPIWVSDRPAEDRPPSRPTAPASTYAPVERASLRSLLDHPKYRHLRRRLLIAVGVGVLAGILLSSWRLGVTAAVVAAIVDTVLHARTNSTVPAWRRASVAERRTEAQLKRLERGGYRTLHARAIPDSEAQIDHLVVGPTGVYAVDSEKWDKRLPVRVQSHRKLFHGPFNQKPRLDEARWEASRAAELIGETLGHEVTIVPSLAIYGPAIPWKILNVREVDVFDGSRVRKWITKRERSLTETEIDRIYEAAGQVLPARYPES
;
A
#
# COMPACT_ATOMS: atom_id res chain seq x y z
N MET A 1 25.74 -56.52 15.36
CA MET A 1 25.57 -57.98 15.34
C MET A 1 25.91 -58.49 16.73
N SER A 2 24.89 -58.69 17.59
CA SER A 2 24.92 -59.30 18.96
C SER A 2 23.57 -59.01 19.66
N TYR A 3 22.62 -59.96 19.66
CA TYR A 3 22.04 -60.74 20.81
C TYR A 3 21.38 -59.89 21.94
N VAL A 4 20.03 -59.88 22.11
CA VAL A 4 19.13 -60.80 22.91
C VAL A 4 19.19 -60.46 24.41
N GLU A 5 18.15 -60.37 25.27
CA GLU A 5 16.67 -60.51 25.29
C GLU A 5 16.18 -60.20 26.75
N SER A 6 14.86 -60.27 27.00
CA SER A 6 14.11 -60.43 28.28
C SER A 6 13.40 -59.16 28.80
N GLY A 7 12.16 -59.18 29.30
CA GLY A 7 11.16 -60.24 29.51
C GLY A 7 9.82 -59.60 29.91
N GLN A 8 8.69 -60.31 29.71
CA GLN A 8 7.33 -59.86 30.03
C GLN A 8 6.66 -60.80 31.05
N VAL A 9 5.97 -60.23 32.03
CA VAL A 9 4.95 -60.89 32.88
C VAL A 9 3.76 -59.91 33.00
N PRO A 10 2.49 -60.35 32.81
CA PRO A 10 1.31 -59.48 32.88
C PRO A 10 0.49 -59.62 34.19
N GLU A 11 -0.47 -58.68 34.30
CA GLU A 11 -1.26 -58.17 35.42
C GLU A 11 -2.07 -59.14 36.30
N ASP A 12 -2.16 -58.75 37.58
CA ASP A 12 -3.05 -59.30 38.60
C ASP A 12 -4.26 -58.37 38.81
N GLY A 13 -5.47 -58.89 38.61
CA GLY A 13 -6.72 -58.20 38.93
C GLY A 13 -7.61 -59.08 39.80
N ASN A 14 -7.72 -58.78 41.10
CA ASN A 14 -8.85 -59.22 41.93
C ASN A 14 -8.93 -58.44 43.25
N SER A 15 -10.08 -57.85 43.55
CA SER A 15 -10.85 -58.10 44.80
C SER A 15 -11.87 -57.01 45.10
N THR A 16 -13.04 -57.48 45.50
CA THR A 16 -14.31 -56.79 45.72
C THR A 16 -14.48 -56.40 47.21
N SER A 17 -15.14 -55.25 47.45
CA SER A 17 -15.90 -54.84 48.67
C SER A 17 -15.13 -54.45 49.96
N PRO A 18 -15.75 -53.76 50.96
CA PRO A 18 -17.05 -53.07 51.01
C PRO A 18 -16.99 -51.60 51.49
N ILE A 19 -18.16 -50.96 51.43
CA ILE A 19 -18.55 -49.62 51.91
C ILE A 19 -18.21 -49.41 53.39
N TRP A 20 -17.51 -48.31 53.69
CA TRP A 20 -17.40 -47.72 55.03
C TRP A 20 -17.86 -46.28 55.00
N VAL A 21 -18.89 -45.98 55.79
CA VAL A 21 -19.28 -44.63 56.18
C VAL A 21 -18.38 -44.23 57.35
N SER A 22 -17.65 -43.13 57.20
CA SER A 22 -16.93 -42.50 58.31
C SER A 22 -17.25 -41.02 58.36
N ASP A 23 -17.90 -40.61 59.44
CA ASP A 23 -18.00 -39.23 59.90
C ASP A 23 -16.61 -38.71 60.31
N ARG A 24 -16.12 -37.68 59.61
CA ARG A 24 -15.05 -36.80 60.11
C ARG A 24 -15.40 -35.34 59.81
N PRO A 25 -15.28 -34.43 60.80
CA PRO A 25 -15.53 -33.02 60.59
C PRO A 25 -14.27 -32.26 60.18
N ALA A 26 -14.53 -31.19 59.42
CA ALA A 26 -13.80 -29.94 59.28
C ALA A 26 -12.53 -29.88 58.39
N GLU A 27 -12.62 -28.86 57.53
CA GLU A 27 -11.58 -28.09 56.83
C GLU A 27 -11.21 -28.47 55.38
N ASP A 28 -11.11 -27.39 54.60
CA ASP A 28 -10.84 -27.27 53.16
C ASP A 28 -11.94 -27.68 52.18
N ARG A 29 -12.86 -26.72 51.99
CA ARG A 29 -13.71 -26.57 50.81
C ARG A 29 -12.85 -26.13 49.61
N PRO A 30 -12.57 -26.99 48.62
CA PRO A 30 -11.92 -26.54 47.40
C PRO A 30 -12.88 -25.62 46.61
N PRO A 31 -12.36 -24.57 45.95
CA PRO A 31 -13.18 -23.60 45.25
C PRO A 31 -13.97 -24.25 44.11
N SER A 32 -15.17 -23.71 43.91
CA SER A 32 -16.15 -24.03 42.87
C SER A 32 -15.54 -24.44 41.53
N ARG A 33 -16.07 -25.56 41.01
CA ARG A 33 -15.96 -26.07 39.64
C ARG A 33 -15.85 -24.92 38.61
N PRO A 34 -14.86 -24.91 37.71
CA PRO A 34 -14.78 -23.90 36.67
C PRO A 34 -16.05 -23.91 35.82
N THR A 35 -16.73 -22.77 35.76
CA THR A 35 -17.82 -22.50 34.83
C THR A 35 -17.32 -22.77 33.41
N ALA A 36 -18.04 -23.59 32.65
CA ALA A 36 -17.74 -23.83 31.23
C ALA A 36 -17.57 -22.48 30.51
N PRO A 37 -16.58 -22.33 29.60
CA PRO A 37 -16.37 -21.07 28.90
C PRO A 37 -17.66 -20.70 28.18
N ALA A 38 -18.18 -19.50 28.48
CA ALA A 38 -19.28 -18.93 27.73
C ALA A 38 -18.90 -18.95 26.25
N SER A 39 -19.72 -19.60 25.43
CA SER A 39 -19.58 -19.65 23.99
C SER A 39 -19.33 -18.24 23.43
N THR A 40 -18.10 -17.95 23.02
CA THR A 40 -17.70 -16.75 22.28
C THR A 40 -18.18 -16.83 20.83
N TYR A 41 -19.48 -17.02 20.66
CA TYR A 41 -20.14 -16.71 19.40
C TYR A 41 -20.84 -15.38 19.60
N ALA A 42 -20.25 -14.33 19.03
CA ALA A 42 -20.91 -13.06 18.87
C ALA A 42 -22.27 -13.32 18.19
N PRO A 43 -23.39 -12.79 18.72
CA PRO A 43 -24.65 -12.89 18.01
C PRO A 43 -24.45 -12.29 16.63
N VAL A 44 -24.72 -13.07 15.58
CA VAL A 44 -24.69 -12.58 14.20
C VAL A 44 -25.80 -11.54 14.10
N GLU A 45 -25.44 -10.28 14.30
CA GLU A 45 -26.31 -9.15 14.07
C GLU A 45 -26.75 -9.25 12.62
N ARG A 46 -28.04 -9.54 12.41
CA ARG A 46 -28.62 -9.59 11.06
C ARG A 46 -28.55 -8.18 10.52
N ALA A 47 -27.46 -7.86 9.84
CA ALA A 47 -27.26 -6.60 9.16
C ALA A 47 -28.46 -6.39 8.25
N SER A 48 -29.31 -5.43 8.61
CA SER A 48 -30.50 -5.11 7.83
C SER A 48 -30.06 -4.73 6.42
N LEU A 49 -30.75 -5.24 5.39
CA LEU A 49 -30.45 -4.87 3.99
C LEU A 49 -30.43 -3.34 3.78
N ARG A 50 -31.16 -2.61 4.62
CA ARG A 50 -31.21 -1.14 4.64
C ARG A 50 -29.90 -0.51 5.14
N SER A 51 -29.21 -1.08 6.13
CA SER A 51 -27.95 -0.54 6.65
C SER A 51 -26.72 -0.85 5.76
N LEU A 52 -26.80 -1.91 4.95
CA LEU A 52 -25.79 -2.19 3.91
C LEU A 52 -25.93 -1.27 2.68
N LEU A 53 -27.15 -0.80 2.37
CA LEU A 53 -27.42 0.04 1.19
C LEU A 53 -26.97 1.51 1.33
N ASP A 54 -26.74 1.99 2.55
CA ASP A 54 -26.27 3.37 2.81
C ASP A 54 -24.74 3.48 3.00
N HIS A 55 -24.00 2.37 2.84
CA HIS A 55 -22.55 2.43 2.85
C HIS A 55 -21.99 3.12 1.58
N PRO A 56 -21.11 4.13 1.70
CA PRO A 56 -20.58 4.91 0.57
C PRO A 56 -19.78 4.07 -0.44
N LYS A 57 -19.34 2.86 -0.02
CA LYS A 57 -18.67 1.89 -0.88
C LYS A 57 -19.58 1.29 -1.96
N TYR A 58 -20.91 1.34 -1.84
CA TYR A 58 -21.85 0.71 -2.80
C TYR A 58 -22.54 1.69 -3.75
N ARG A 59 -22.17 2.97 -3.75
CA ARG A 59 -22.78 4.00 -4.62
C ARG A 59 -22.70 3.65 -6.11
N HIS A 60 -21.61 3.00 -6.52
CA HIS A 60 -21.42 2.55 -7.91
C HIS A 60 -22.36 1.40 -8.26
N LEU A 61 -22.63 0.48 -7.32
CA LEU A 61 -23.55 -0.63 -7.49
C LEU A 61 -25.00 -0.14 -7.54
N ARG A 62 -25.35 0.85 -6.70
CA ARG A 62 -26.66 1.54 -6.75
C ARG A 62 -26.88 2.21 -8.10
N ARG A 63 -25.90 2.95 -8.63
CA ARG A 63 -26.03 3.61 -9.95
C ARG A 63 -26.24 2.59 -11.08
N ARG A 64 -25.56 1.45 -11.03
CA ARG A 64 -25.71 0.38 -12.04
C ARG A 64 -27.09 -0.28 -11.97
N LEU A 65 -27.56 -0.56 -10.76
CA LEU A 65 -28.90 -1.09 -10.55
C LEU A 65 -29.96 -0.11 -11.09
N LEU A 66 -29.80 1.18 -10.82
CA LEU A 66 -30.70 2.22 -11.33
C LEU A 66 -30.70 2.29 -12.87
N ILE A 67 -29.54 2.19 -13.51
CA ILE A 67 -29.42 2.16 -14.97
C ILE A 67 -30.10 0.91 -15.55
N ALA A 68 -29.83 -0.27 -14.99
CA ALA A 68 -30.43 -1.52 -15.46
C ALA A 68 -31.96 -1.54 -15.30
N VAL A 69 -32.47 -1.05 -14.17
CA VAL A 69 -33.91 -0.88 -13.93
C VAL A 69 -34.51 0.14 -14.90
N GLY A 70 -33.84 1.27 -15.13
CA GLY A 70 -34.30 2.28 -16.08
C GLY A 70 -34.41 1.76 -17.52
N VAL A 71 -33.41 0.99 -17.97
CA VAL A 71 -33.44 0.32 -19.29
C VAL A 71 -34.59 -0.69 -19.38
N GLY A 72 -34.81 -1.47 -18.32
CA GLY A 72 -35.91 -2.44 -18.27
C GLY A 72 -37.30 -1.80 -18.33
N VAL A 73 -37.50 -0.71 -17.58
CA VAL A 73 -38.76 0.04 -17.57
C VAL A 73 -39.00 0.69 -18.94
N LEU A 74 -37.98 1.31 -19.53
CA LEU A 74 -38.10 1.95 -20.85
C LEU A 74 -38.46 0.91 -21.93
N ALA A 75 -37.77 -0.23 -21.94
CA ALA A 75 -38.05 -1.31 -22.89
C ALA A 75 -39.43 -1.94 -22.67
N GLY A 76 -39.85 -2.12 -21.42
CA GLY A 76 -41.16 -2.67 -21.08
C GLY A 76 -42.32 -1.77 -21.51
N ILE A 77 -42.17 -0.45 -21.35
CA ILE A 77 -43.14 0.56 -21.81
C ILE A 77 -43.17 0.61 -23.34
N LEU A 78 -42.00 0.71 -23.99
CA LEU A 78 -41.90 0.88 -25.43
C LEU A 78 -42.39 -0.35 -26.21
N LEU A 79 -42.21 -1.55 -25.64
CA LEU A 79 -42.61 -2.82 -26.25
C LEU A 79 -43.93 -3.37 -25.70
N SER A 80 -44.65 -2.60 -24.87
CA SER A 80 -45.94 -2.96 -24.24
C SER A 80 -45.97 -4.35 -23.61
N SER A 81 -44.82 -4.85 -23.16
CA SER A 81 -44.66 -6.21 -22.67
C SER A 81 -43.65 -6.25 -21.53
N TRP A 82 -44.17 -6.49 -20.33
CA TRP A 82 -43.36 -6.52 -19.11
C TRP A 82 -42.26 -7.61 -19.16
N ARG A 83 -42.51 -8.71 -19.89
CA ARG A 83 -41.55 -9.81 -20.08
C ARG A 83 -40.32 -9.38 -20.90
N LEU A 84 -40.50 -8.52 -21.91
CA LEU A 84 -39.38 -7.99 -22.70
C LEU A 84 -38.59 -6.95 -21.92
N GLY A 85 -39.25 -6.14 -21.10
CA GLY A 85 -38.59 -5.21 -20.18
C GLY A 85 -37.67 -5.89 -19.15
N VAL A 86 -38.16 -6.97 -18.51
CA VAL A 86 -37.34 -7.76 -17.56
C VAL A 86 -36.14 -8.40 -18.26
N THR A 87 -36.33 -8.95 -19.46
CA THR A 87 -35.25 -9.57 -20.23
C THR A 87 -34.18 -8.53 -20.61
N ALA A 88 -34.58 -7.34 -21.04
CA ALA A 88 -33.66 -6.25 -21.36
C ALA A 88 -32.85 -5.78 -20.13
N ALA A 89 -33.47 -5.72 -18.94
CA ALA A 89 -32.77 -5.37 -17.71
C ALA A 89 -31.69 -6.39 -17.32
N VAL A 90 -32.00 -7.69 -17.43
CA VAL A 90 -31.06 -8.77 -17.14
C VAL A 90 -29.89 -8.75 -18.13
N VAL A 91 -30.17 -8.59 -19.42
CA VAL A 91 -29.13 -8.48 -20.46
C VAL A 91 -28.24 -7.26 -20.21
N ALA A 92 -28.82 -6.09 -19.90
CA ALA A 92 -28.05 -4.89 -19.57
C ALA A 92 -27.16 -5.08 -18.34
N ALA A 93 -27.65 -5.75 -17.30
CA ALA A 93 -26.87 -6.06 -16.11
C ALA A 93 -25.70 -7.02 -16.39
N ILE A 94 -25.93 -8.05 -17.22
CA ILE A 94 -24.88 -9.00 -17.65
C ILE A 94 -23.83 -8.28 -18.49
N VAL A 95 -24.25 -7.47 -19.47
CA VAL A 95 -23.34 -6.72 -20.34
C VAL A 95 -22.51 -5.73 -19.53
N ASP A 96 -23.12 -4.95 -18.62
CA ASP A 96 -22.39 -4.03 -17.73
C ASP A 96 -21.38 -4.78 -16.86
N THR A 97 -21.77 -5.92 -16.29
CA THR A 97 -20.90 -6.75 -15.45
C THR A 97 -19.72 -7.32 -16.24
N VAL A 98 -19.94 -7.85 -17.44
CA VAL A 98 -18.89 -8.43 -18.29
C VAL A 98 -17.94 -7.35 -18.81
N LEU A 99 -18.46 -6.20 -19.25
CA LEU A 99 -17.63 -5.08 -19.69
C LEU A 99 -16.77 -4.54 -18.53
N HIS A 100 -17.31 -4.46 -17.32
CA HIS A 100 -16.54 -4.06 -16.14
C HIS A 100 -15.58 -5.14 -15.62
N ALA A 101 -15.89 -6.41 -15.78
CA ALA A 101 -14.98 -7.49 -15.41
C ALA A 101 -13.75 -7.50 -16.33
N ARG A 102 -13.94 -7.25 -17.64
CA ARG A 102 -12.84 -7.17 -18.61
C ARG A 102 -11.92 -5.96 -18.43
N THR A 103 -12.35 -4.92 -17.73
CA THR A 103 -11.49 -3.76 -17.40
C THR A 103 -10.74 -3.91 -16.08
N ASN A 104 -11.05 -4.94 -15.28
CA ASN A 104 -10.36 -5.24 -14.02
C ASN A 104 -9.34 -6.37 -14.21
N SER A 105 -8.23 -6.07 -14.89
CA SER A 105 -7.03 -6.92 -14.82
C SER A 105 -6.65 -7.20 -13.35
N THR A 106 -6.38 -8.46 -13.03
CA THR A 106 -6.18 -9.06 -11.69
C THR A 106 -5.01 -8.52 -10.86
N VAL A 107 -4.26 -7.56 -11.39
CA VAL A 107 -3.41 -6.66 -10.61
C VAL A 107 -3.99 -5.26 -10.76
N PRO A 108 -4.54 -4.67 -9.67
CA PRO A 108 -5.13 -3.35 -9.74
C PRO A 108 -4.15 -2.36 -10.36
N ALA A 109 -4.62 -1.48 -11.25
CA ALA A 109 -3.74 -0.56 -11.98
C ALA A 109 -2.89 0.34 -11.05
N TRP A 110 -3.36 0.62 -9.83
CA TRP A 110 -2.63 1.32 -8.78
C TRP A 110 -1.46 0.54 -8.19
N ARG A 111 -1.44 -0.79 -8.35
CA ARG A 111 -0.42 -1.69 -7.81
C ARG A 111 0.77 -1.88 -8.78
N ARG A 112 0.66 -1.35 -10.01
CA ARG A 112 1.74 -1.39 -11.01
C ARG A 112 2.45 -0.04 -11.02
N ALA A 113 3.75 -0.06 -10.76
CA ALA A 113 4.61 1.11 -10.91
C ALA A 113 4.39 1.78 -12.27
N SER A 114 4.41 3.11 -12.34
CA SER A 114 4.23 3.81 -13.61
C SER A 114 5.39 3.52 -14.58
N VAL A 115 5.20 3.83 -15.87
CA VAL A 115 6.31 3.75 -16.84
C VAL A 115 7.44 4.73 -16.47
N ALA A 116 7.11 5.85 -15.82
CA ALA A 116 8.10 6.83 -15.35
C ALA A 116 8.92 6.24 -14.20
N GLU A 117 8.27 5.69 -13.17
CA GLU A 117 8.93 5.01 -12.05
C GLU A 117 9.86 3.89 -12.53
N ARG A 118 9.40 2.96 -13.37
CA ARG A 118 10.27 1.88 -13.89
C ARG A 118 11.50 2.39 -14.64
N ARG A 119 11.38 3.52 -15.35
CA ARG A 119 12.53 4.14 -16.05
C ARG A 119 13.48 4.79 -15.06
N THR A 120 12.97 5.37 -14.00
CA THR A 120 13.80 5.92 -12.92
C THR A 120 14.50 4.80 -12.16
N GLU A 121 13.78 3.78 -11.72
CA GLU A 121 14.30 2.57 -11.09
C GLU A 121 15.45 1.95 -11.90
N ALA A 122 15.27 1.75 -13.21
CA ALA A 122 16.31 1.23 -14.09
C ALA A 122 17.57 2.12 -14.15
N GLN A 123 17.42 3.44 -13.99
CA GLN A 123 18.56 4.36 -13.89
C GLN A 123 19.22 4.32 -12.52
N LEU A 124 18.44 4.23 -11.45
CA LEU A 124 18.91 4.17 -10.07
C LEU A 124 19.65 2.87 -9.77
N LYS A 125 19.20 1.73 -10.31
CA LYS A 125 19.91 0.45 -10.24
C LYS A 125 21.35 0.53 -10.76
N ARG A 126 21.62 1.41 -11.74
CA ARG A 126 22.98 1.62 -12.26
C ARG A 126 23.87 2.41 -11.31
N LEU A 127 23.29 3.12 -10.34
CA LEU A 127 24.04 3.84 -9.30
C LEU A 127 24.50 2.94 -8.16
N GLU A 128 23.94 1.74 -8.02
CA GLU A 128 24.30 0.79 -6.95
C GLU A 128 25.81 0.51 -6.91
N ARG A 129 26.43 0.34 -8.08
CA ARG A 129 27.89 0.15 -8.21
C ARG A 129 28.72 1.36 -7.79
N GLY A 130 28.10 2.53 -7.68
CA GLY A 130 28.72 3.79 -7.25
C GLY A 130 28.55 4.06 -5.75
N GLY A 131 28.06 3.09 -4.96
CA GLY A 131 27.83 3.24 -3.53
C GLY A 131 26.50 3.91 -3.17
N TYR A 132 25.55 3.98 -4.11
CA TYR A 132 24.20 4.44 -3.83
C TYR A 132 23.29 3.26 -3.48
N ARG A 133 22.39 3.44 -2.53
CA ARG A 133 21.33 2.48 -2.20
C ARG A 133 19.98 3.16 -2.39
N THR A 134 19.01 2.42 -2.93
CA THR A 134 17.67 2.96 -3.19
C THR A 134 16.61 2.12 -2.50
N LEU A 135 15.67 2.80 -1.84
CA LEU A 135 14.45 2.22 -1.30
C LEU A 135 13.29 2.64 -2.20
N HIS A 136 12.63 1.67 -2.83
CA HIS A 136 11.51 1.92 -3.73
C HIS A 136 10.16 1.82 -3.00
N ALA A 137 9.15 2.57 -3.49
CA ALA A 137 7.75 2.52 -3.06
C ALA A 137 7.57 2.52 -1.54
N ARG A 138 8.08 3.55 -0.88
CA ARG A 138 8.09 3.67 0.58
C ARG A 138 6.89 4.46 1.06
N ALA A 139 6.07 3.86 1.92
CA ALA A 139 4.93 4.54 2.51
C ALA A 139 5.38 5.46 3.65
N ILE A 140 4.73 6.60 3.78
CA ILE A 140 4.93 7.50 4.92
C ILE A 140 3.88 7.15 5.99
N PRO A 141 4.29 6.76 7.21
CA PRO A 141 3.36 6.48 8.31
C PRO A 141 2.35 7.61 8.54
N ASP A 142 1.15 7.23 8.97
CA ASP A 142 0.03 8.15 9.25
C ASP A 142 -0.45 8.97 8.05
N SER A 143 -0.15 8.51 6.81
CA SER A 143 -0.60 9.15 5.58
C SER A 143 -0.83 8.13 4.44
N GLU A 144 -1.55 8.57 3.40
CA GLU A 144 -1.70 7.79 2.16
C GLU A 144 -0.57 8.05 1.14
N ALA A 145 0.34 8.96 1.49
CA ALA A 145 1.45 9.42 0.65
C ALA A 145 2.56 8.37 0.58
N GLN A 146 3.37 8.47 -0.48
CA GLN A 146 4.48 7.55 -0.71
C GLN A 146 5.64 8.26 -1.37
N ILE A 147 6.85 7.82 -1.04
CA ILE A 147 8.05 8.19 -1.78
C ILE A 147 8.29 7.11 -2.82
N ASP A 148 8.29 7.49 -4.10
CA ASP A 148 8.53 6.56 -5.20
C ASP A 148 9.92 5.93 -5.06
N HIS A 149 10.94 6.76 -4.87
CA HIS A 149 12.33 6.35 -4.74
C HIS A 149 13.08 7.22 -3.73
N LEU A 150 13.49 6.63 -2.61
CA LEU A 150 14.43 7.27 -1.69
C LEU A 150 15.84 6.76 -1.97
N VAL A 151 16.71 7.65 -2.46
CA VAL A 151 18.09 7.33 -2.82
C VAL A 151 19.02 7.88 -1.75
N VAL A 152 19.83 7.01 -1.18
CA VAL A 152 20.89 7.35 -0.21
C VAL A 152 22.23 7.07 -0.89
N GLY A 153 23.16 8.01 -0.87
CA GLY A 153 24.50 7.73 -1.39
C GLY A 153 25.50 8.82 -1.10
N PRO A 154 26.70 8.76 -1.71
CA PRO A 154 27.82 9.60 -1.30
C PRO A 154 27.56 11.10 -1.41
N THR A 155 26.64 11.50 -2.29
CA THR A 155 26.30 12.91 -2.53
C THR A 155 25.12 13.42 -1.69
N GLY A 156 24.54 12.59 -0.81
CA GLY A 156 23.40 12.94 0.03
C GLY A 156 22.20 12.01 -0.12
N VAL A 157 21.05 12.47 0.39
CA VAL A 157 19.77 11.75 0.37
C VAL A 157 18.75 12.48 -0.51
N TYR A 158 18.03 11.73 -1.34
CA TYR A 158 17.14 12.29 -2.35
C TYR A 158 15.80 11.53 -2.37
N ALA A 159 14.69 12.26 -2.28
CA ALA A 159 13.36 11.72 -2.57
C ALA A 159 13.01 12.07 -4.02
N VAL A 160 12.98 11.06 -4.89
CA VAL A 160 12.81 11.22 -6.33
C VAL A 160 11.45 10.69 -6.76
N ASP A 161 10.58 11.63 -7.10
CA ASP A 161 9.24 11.37 -7.61
C ASP A 161 9.24 11.36 -9.14
N SER A 162 8.58 10.38 -9.74
CA SER A 162 8.67 10.13 -11.18
C SER A 162 7.33 10.36 -11.86
N GLU A 163 7.22 11.47 -12.59
CA GLU A 163 5.97 11.87 -13.22
C GLU A 163 5.96 11.62 -14.72
N LYS A 164 4.86 11.03 -15.22
CA LYS A 164 4.61 10.92 -16.65
C LYS A 164 3.62 11.99 -17.09
N TRP A 165 4.10 12.93 -17.88
CA TRP A 165 3.30 14.02 -18.42
C TRP A 165 3.02 13.84 -19.91
N ASP A 166 1.90 14.42 -20.38
CA ASP A 166 1.61 14.47 -21.81
C ASP A 166 2.66 15.32 -22.53
N LYS A 167 3.36 14.70 -23.49
CA LYS A 167 4.39 15.33 -24.32
C LYS A 167 3.86 16.44 -25.23
N ARG A 168 2.54 16.48 -25.48
CA ARG A 168 1.89 17.49 -26.32
C ARG A 168 1.71 18.82 -25.60
N LEU A 169 1.78 18.83 -24.27
CA LEU A 169 1.61 20.04 -23.47
C LEU A 169 2.97 20.58 -23.04
N PRO A 170 3.21 21.90 -23.21
CA PRO A 170 4.49 22.49 -22.83
C PRO A 170 4.65 22.57 -21.32
N VAL A 171 5.89 22.43 -20.85
CA VAL A 171 6.25 22.70 -19.46
C VAL A 171 6.78 24.12 -19.35
N ARG A 172 6.16 24.93 -18.49
CA ARG A 172 6.51 26.34 -18.29
C ARG A 172 6.72 26.62 -16.81
N VAL A 173 7.65 27.50 -16.49
CA VAL A 173 7.83 28.01 -15.13
C VAL A 173 7.59 29.51 -15.14
N GLN A 174 6.87 29.98 -14.13
CA GLN A 174 6.63 31.39 -13.89
C GLN A 174 7.28 31.81 -12.57
N SER A 175 8.13 32.84 -12.65
CA SER A 175 8.79 33.47 -11.49
C SER A 175 9.53 32.49 -10.56
N HIS A 176 10.02 31.37 -11.10
CA HIS A 176 10.69 30.28 -10.36
C HIS A 176 9.88 29.69 -9.19
N ARG A 177 8.58 29.97 -9.12
CA ARG A 177 7.69 29.57 -8.00
C ARG A 177 6.51 28.73 -8.45
N LYS A 178 6.16 28.79 -9.74
CA LYS A 178 5.02 28.05 -10.29
C LYS A 178 5.49 27.22 -11.46
N LEU A 179 5.21 25.92 -11.40
CA LEU A 179 5.43 24.98 -12.47
C LEU A 179 4.09 24.72 -13.16
N PHE A 180 4.07 24.79 -14.47
CA PHE A 180 2.89 24.55 -15.29
C PHE A 180 3.15 23.43 -16.28
N HIS A 181 2.15 22.57 -16.44
CA HIS A 181 2.06 21.60 -17.53
C HIS A 181 0.83 21.98 -18.36
N GLY A 182 1.05 22.58 -19.54
CA GLY A 182 -0.03 23.18 -20.32
C GLY A 182 -0.76 24.29 -19.54
N PRO A 183 -2.09 24.19 -19.32
CA PRO A 183 -2.85 25.12 -18.50
C PRO A 183 -2.82 24.79 -17.00
N PHE A 184 -2.31 23.62 -16.61
CA PHE A 184 -2.43 23.11 -15.24
C PHE A 184 -1.26 23.58 -14.36
N ASN A 185 -1.59 24.19 -13.22
CA ASN A 185 -0.61 24.58 -12.20
C ASN A 185 -0.26 23.37 -11.33
N GLN A 186 1.02 23.03 -11.28
CA GLN A 186 1.58 21.87 -10.55
C GLN A 186 2.07 22.24 -9.15
N LYS A 187 1.66 23.39 -8.59
CA LYS A 187 1.92 23.74 -7.19
C LYS A 187 1.55 22.61 -6.20
N PRO A 188 0.37 21.95 -6.30
CA PRO A 188 0.04 20.87 -5.38
C PRO A 188 1.07 19.75 -5.39
N ARG A 189 1.57 19.38 -6.58
CA ARG A 189 2.57 18.32 -6.73
C ARG A 189 3.94 18.70 -6.15
N LEU A 190 4.35 19.96 -6.32
CA LEU A 190 5.58 20.46 -5.70
C LEU A 190 5.47 20.50 -4.16
N ASP A 191 4.31 20.90 -3.63
CA ASP A 191 4.09 20.94 -2.19
C ASP A 191 4.04 19.53 -1.59
N GLU A 192 3.45 18.56 -2.30
CA GLU A 192 3.44 17.14 -1.94
C GLU A 192 4.85 16.56 -1.88
N ALA A 193 5.63 16.65 -2.97
CA ALA A 193 7.01 16.14 -3.01
C ALA A 193 7.89 16.76 -1.92
N ARG A 194 7.71 18.05 -1.63
CA ARG A 194 8.42 18.73 -0.54
C ARG A 194 8.00 18.19 0.83
N TRP A 195 6.69 18.04 1.07
CA TRP A 195 6.17 17.50 2.33
C TRP A 195 6.63 16.05 2.55
N GLU A 196 6.63 15.21 1.51
CA GLU A 196 7.07 13.82 1.57
C GLU A 196 8.55 13.73 1.96
N ALA A 197 9.41 14.53 1.32
CA ALA A 197 10.83 14.59 1.68
C ALA A 197 11.04 15.11 3.11
N SER A 198 10.32 16.15 3.53
CA SER A 198 10.40 16.70 4.89
C SER A 198 9.96 15.69 5.94
N ARG A 199 8.88 14.95 5.70
CA ARG A 199 8.38 13.95 6.65
C ARG A 199 9.31 12.74 6.75
N ALA A 200 9.87 12.29 5.63
CA ALA A 200 10.91 11.25 5.67
C ALA A 200 12.17 11.72 6.40
N ALA A 201 12.59 12.96 6.19
CA ALA A 201 13.74 13.56 6.87
C ALA A 201 13.56 13.58 8.40
N GLU A 202 12.36 13.98 8.85
CA GLU A 202 11.97 13.97 10.26
C GLU A 202 12.04 12.55 10.85
N LEU A 203 11.33 11.58 10.26
CA LEU A 203 11.27 10.20 10.77
C LEU A 203 12.65 9.51 10.81
N ILE A 204 13.46 9.70 9.77
CA ILE A 204 14.81 9.14 9.71
C ILE A 204 15.71 9.85 10.73
N GLY A 205 15.59 11.17 10.86
CA GLY A 205 16.38 11.96 11.80
C GLY A 205 16.08 11.63 13.26
N GLU A 206 14.81 11.41 13.61
CA GLU A 206 14.38 10.94 14.94
C GLU A 206 15.02 9.59 15.28
N THR A 207 15.09 8.67 14.31
CA THR A 207 15.68 7.34 14.50
C THR A 207 17.20 7.40 14.66
N LEU A 208 17.87 8.31 13.95
CA LEU A 208 19.33 8.47 14.01
C LEU A 208 19.80 9.39 15.15
N GLY A 209 18.90 10.17 15.74
CA GLY A 209 19.21 11.15 16.79
C GLY A 209 19.89 12.43 16.28
N HIS A 210 19.82 12.71 14.97
CA HIS A 210 20.33 13.94 14.36
C HIS A 210 19.54 14.30 13.10
N GLU A 211 19.59 15.57 12.69
CA GLU A 211 18.88 16.03 11.49
C GLU A 211 19.46 15.39 10.21
N VAL A 212 18.58 15.01 9.28
CA VAL A 212 18.93 14.49 7.96
C VAL A 212 18.25 15.34 6.90
N THR A 213 19.03 15.93 5.99
CA THR A 213 18.46 16.67 4.85
C THR A 213 18.15 15.71 3.70
N ILE A 214 16.89 15.65 3.30
CA ILE A 214 16.43 14.93 2.11
C ILE A 214 16.03 15.96 1.05
N VAL A 215 16.63 15.86 -0.13
CA VAL A 215 16.33 16.78 -1.24
C VAL A 215 15.10 16.28 -2.00
N PRO A 216 13.98 17.04 -2.01
CA PRO A 216 12.81 16.69 -2.81
C PRO A 216 13.08 16.91 -4.29
N SER A 217 12.67 15.99 -5.14
CA SER A 217 13.02 16.02 -6.57
C SER A 217 11.94 15.43 -7.45
N LEU A 218 11.68 16.12 -8.56
CA LEU A 218 10.64 15.77 -9.51
C LEU A 218 11.25 15.47 -10.88
N ALA A 219 11.26 14.19 -11.23
CA ALA A 219 11.72 13.66 -12.51
C ALA A 219 10.55 13.56 -13.50
N ILE A 220 10.52 14.47 -14.48
CA ILE A 220 9.43 14.54 -15.47
C ILE A 220 9.80 13.75 -16.72
N TYR A 221 8.89 12.90 -17.17
CA TYR A 221 8.98 12.16 -18.43
C TYR A 221 7.88 12.57 -19.40
N GLY A 222 8.23 12.84 -20.65
CA GLY A 222 7.28 13.06 -21.74
C GLY A 222 7.58 14.33 -22.53
N PRO A 223 7.21 15.52 -22.03
CA PRO A 223 7.47 16.78 -22.69
C PRO A 223 8.95 17.17 -22.62
N ALA A 224 9.42 17.91 -23.63
CA ALA A 224 10.74 18.52 -23.59
C ALA A 224 10.74 19.68 -22.59
N ILE A 225 11.76 19.70 -21.73
CA ILE A 225 11.92 20.73 -20.70
C ILE A 225 13.06 21.67 -21.14
N PRO A 226 12.86 23.00 -21.13
CA PRO A 226 13.84 23.94 -21.64
C PRO A 226 15.03 24.17 -20.69
N TRP A 227 15.03 23.58 -19.50
CA TRP A 227 16.13 23.62 -18.54
C TRP A 227 16.70 22.22 -18.28
N LYS A 228 17.95 22.19 -17.78
CA LYS A 228 18.59 20.93 -17.35
C LYS A 228 18.07 20.51 -15.97
N ILE A 229 18.13 21.43 -15.02
CA ILE A 229 17.68 21.32 -13.62
C ILE A 229 17.20 22.72 -13.23
N LEU A 230 16.05 22.82 -12.59
CA LEU A 230 15.54 24.07 -12.04
C LEU A 230 14.92 23.81 -10.68
N ASN A 231 15.36 24.55 -9.66
CA ASN A 231 14.71 24.52 -8.37
C ASN A 231 13.44 25.37 -8.40
N VAL A 232 12.29 24.76 -8.07
CA VAL A 232 10.99 25.43 -8.03
C VAL A 232 10.33 25.08 -6.70
N ARG A 233 10.13 26.07 -5.84
CA ARG A 233 9.60 25.86 -4.47
C ARG A 233 10.38 24.81 -3.69
N GLU A 234 11.71 24.90 -3.71
CA GLU A 234 12.62 24.00 -2.98
C GLU A 234 12.67 22.57 -3.53
N VAL A 235 11.94 22.27 -4.61
CA VAL A 235 11.98 20.99 -5.32
C VAL A 235 12.86 21.11 -6.56
N ASP A 236 13.81 20.19 -6.73
CA ASP A 236 14.61 20.11 -7.96
C ASP A 236 13.80 19.45 -9.08
N VAL A 237 13.49 20.21 -10.12
CA VAL A 237 12.68 19.76 -11.27
C VAL A 237 13.56 19.55 -12.49
N PHE A 238 13.54 18.35 -13.07
CA PHE A 238 14.39 18.01 -14.20
C PHE A 238 13.79 16.92 -15.11
N ASP A 239 14.42 16.73 -16.27
CA ASP A 239 14.06 15.66 -17.21
C ASP A 239 14.47 14.29 -16.65
N GLY A 240 13.53 13.34 -16.66
CA GLY A 240 13.72 12.03 -16.05
C GLY A 240 14.88 11.21 -16.62
N SER A 241 15.36 11.46 -17.84
CA SER A 241 16.58 10.82 -18.37
C SER A 241 17.87 11.26 -17.68
N ARG A 242 17.79 12.29 -16.83
CA ARG A 242 18.95 12.92 -16.16
C ARG A 242 19.06 12.60 -14.68
N VAL A 243 18.13 11.81 -14.10
CA VAL A 243 18.13 11.45 -12.66
C VAL A 243 19.52 11.08 -12.19
N ARG A 244 20.16 10.12 -12.87
CA ARG A 244 21.51 9.65 -12.54
C ARG A 244 22.54 10.77 -12.49
N LYS A 245 22.57 11.58 -13.55
CA LYS A 245 23.56 12.66 -13.70
C LYS A 245 23.32 13.78 -12.68
N TRP A 246 22.07 14.03 -12.29
CA TRP A 246 21.74 15.03 -11.29
C TRP A 246 22.18 14.57 -9.89
N ILE A 247 21.87 13.33 -9.49
CA ILE A 247 22.28 12.75 -8.19
C ILE A 247 23.81 12.77 -8.03
N THR A 248 24.55 12.37 -9.07
CA THR A 248 26.02 12.24 -8.99
C THR A 248 26.79 13.54 -9.19
N LYS A 249 26.11 14.67 -9.46
CA LYS A 249 26.79 15.94 -9.78
C LYS A 249 27.30 16.66 -8.53
N ARG A 250 26.66 16.44 -7.39
CA ARG A 250 26.98 17.14 -6.14
C ARG A 250 28.27 16.60 -5.53
N GLU A 251 28.87 17.37 -4.63
CA GLU A 251 30.06 16.94 -3.89
C GLU A 251 29.72 15.76 -2.97
N ARG A 252 30.72 14.90 -2.71
CA ARG A 252 30.54 13.75 -1.83
C ARG A 252 30.60 14.25 -0.39
N SER A 253 29.50 14.08 0.35
CA SER A 253 29.36 14.51 1.74
C SER A 253 29.14 13.34 2.71
N LEU A 254 28.74 12.16 2.23
CA LEU A 254 28.45 11.00 3.08
C LEU A 254 29.48 9.88 2.89
N THR A 255 29.89 9.30 4.01
CA THR A 255 30.70 8.08 4.09
C THR A 255 29.85 6.83 3.86
N GLU A 256 30.47 5.70 3.55
CA GLU A 256 29.77 4.41 3.36
C GLU A 256 29.03 3.97 4.63
N THR A 257 29.62 4.16 5.80
CA THR A 257 28.98 3.86 7.10
C THR A 257 27.75 4.73 7.35
N GLU A 258 27.78 6.02 6.99
CA GLU A 258 26.63 6.92 7.13
C GLU A 258 25.51 6.55 6.14
N ILE A 259 25.87 6.21 4.90
CA ILE A 259 24.93 5.73 3.89
C ILE A 259 24.18 4.51 4.41
N ASP A 260 24.90 3.54 4.98
CA ASP A 260 24.31 2.32 5.50
C ASP A 260 23.39 2.59 6.69
N ARG A 261 23.81 3.43 7.64
CA ARG A 261 22.95 3.82 8.78
C ARG A 261 21.67 4.52 8.33
N ILE A 262 21.77 5.48 7.40
CA ILE A 262 20.60 6.19 6.87
C ILE A 262 19.69 5.23 6.12
N TYR A 263 20.25 4.34 5.31
CA TYR A 263 19.48 3.36 4.54
C TYR A 263 18.71 2.40 5.45
N GLU A 264 19.35 1.86 6.50
CA GLU A 264 18.70 0.97 7.46
C GLU A 264 17.61 1.70 8.26
N ALA A 265 17.90 2.91 8.77
CA ALA A 265 16.91 3.72 9.47
C ALA A 265 15.70 4.05 8.58
N ALA A 266 15.94 4.42 7.33
CA ALA A 266 14.90 4.65 6.34
C ALA A 266 14.06 3.39 6.07
N GLY A 267 14.71 2.22 5.98
CA GLY A 267 14.03 0.94 5.80
C GLY A 267 13.12 0.56 6.97
N GLN A 268 13.48 0.97 8.19
CA GLN A 268 12.70 0.72 9.41
C GLN A 268 11.49 1.65 9.53
N VAL A 269 11.67 2.95 9.28
CA VAL A 269 10.60 3.95 9.49
C VAL A 269 9.68 4.16 8.30
N LEU A 270 10.14 3.83 7.08
CA LEU A 270 9.36 3.96 5.86
C LEU A 270 9.05 2.56 5.29
N PRO A 271 7.95 1.92 5.72
CA PRO A 271 7.63 0.57 5.30
C PRO A 271 7.39 0.51 3.79
N ALA A 272 7.75 -0.62 3.17
CA ALA A 272 7.43 -0.86 1.77
C ALA A 272 5.90 -0.91 1.59
N ARG A 273 5.36 -0.11 0.66
CA ARG A 273 3.91 -0.10 0.37
C ARG A 273 3.45 -1.42 -0.25
N TYR A 274 4.36 -2.09 -0.94
CA TYR A 274 4.13 -3.39 -1.57
C TYR A 274 5.21 -4.37 -1.10
N PRO A 275 4.84 -5.60 -0.73
CA PRO A 275 5.84 -6.64 -0.48
C PRO A 275 6.64 -6.87 -1.76
N GLU A 276 7.97 -6.84 -1.65
CA GLU A 276 8.85 -7.21 -2.76
C GLU A 276 8.57 -8.67 -3.14
N SER A 277 8.20 -8.90 -4.40
CA SER A 277 7.87 -10.22 -4.95
C SER A 277 9.10 -10.94 -5.46
#